data_AF-A0A957BI49-F1
#
_entry.id   AF-A0A957BI49-F1
#
_cell.length_a   1.000
_cell.length_b   1.000
_cell.length_c   1.000
_cell.angle_alpha   90.00
_cell.angle_beta   90.00
_cell.angle_gamma   90.00
#
_symmetry.space_group_name_H-M   'P 1'
#
loop_
_entity.id
_entity.type
_entity.pdbx_description
1 polymer ?
#
loop_
_entity_poly.entity_id
_entity_poly.type
_entity_poly.pdbx_seq_one_letter_code
_entity_poly.pdbx_strand_id
1 'polypeptide(L)'
;MNYLRLATIFLQEGGTDPVGVPVLVPIAIGIILLLLFLWGLNRNNIPQGEPDHADDHHEPQLHSEPYTETEHHEPAPAELVDEPASRSTAVPVTEPAKPDDLKIVEGIGPKIEGILQAAGIKTFAELAATSVETLVKIVREDAGIRVAFPDTWPEQAKLAAAGEWEALEKLQDDLKGGRRA
;
A
#
# COMPACT_ATOMS: atom_id res chain seq x y z
N MET A 1 75.83 -31.21 12.49
CA MET A 1 76.21 -29.78 12.44
C MET A 1 74.93 -28.96 12.49
N ASN A 2 74.81 -28.05 13.45
CA ASN A 2 73.59 -27.30 13.80
C ASN A 2 73.08 -26.39 12.68
N TYR A 3 71.79 -26.49 12.34
CA TYR A 3 71.01 -25.40 11.70
C TYR A 3 69.70 -25.08 12.46
N LEU A 4 69.60 -25.48 13.73
CA LEU A 4 68.74 -24.76 14.67
C LEU A 4 69.41 -23.42 14.98
N ARG A 5 69.11 -22.43 14.13
CA ARG A 5 69.20 -20.96 14.30
C ARG A 5 69.38 -20.35 12.90
N LEU A 6 68.28 -19.93 12.30
CA LEU A 6 68.14 -18.70 11.50
C LEU A 6 66.67 -18.60 11.05
N ALA A 7 65.87 -17.93 11.91
CA ALA A 7 64.68 -17.12 11.62
C ALA A 7 63.76 -17.61 10.48
N THR A 8 62.56 -18.14 10.72
CA THR A 8 61.44 -17.52 11.47
C THR A 8 61.38 -16.00 11.28
N ILE A 9 61.10 -15.52 10.07
CA ILE A 9 60.36 -14.27 9.78
C ILE A 9 59.95 -14.37 8.31
N PHE A 10 58.70 -14.74 8.01
CA PHE A 10 57.96 -14.19 6.87
C PHE A 10 56.46 -14.52 7.01
N LEU A 11 55.91 -14.24 8.20
CA LEU A 11 54.49 -14.36 8.49
C LEU A 11 53.98 -13.16 9.30
N GLN A 12 54.43 -11.93 8.96
CA GLN A 12 53.92 -10.72 9.64
C GLN A 12 53.85 -9.43 8.80
N GLU A 13 54.29 -9.36 7.55
CA GLU A 13 54.24 -8.10 6.78
C GLU A 13 53.10 -8.15 5.76
N GLY A 14 51.97 -7.55 6.13
CA GLY A 14 50.90 -7.22 5.19
C GLY A 14 51.41 -6.19 4.20
N GLY A 15 51.50 -6.58 2.93
CA GLY A 15 51.87 -5.66 1.85
C GLY A 15 50.89 -4.50 1.76
N THR A 16 51.35 -3.31 2.12
CA THR A 16 50.66 -2.04 1.94
C THR A 16 51.28 -1.30 0.75
N ASP A 17 50.45 -0.92 -0.23
CA ASP A 17 50.78 -0.01 -1.32
C ASP A 17 51.13 1.40 -0.78
N PRO A 18 51.80 2.29 -1.56
CA PRO A 18 52.34 3.58 -1.08
C PRO A 18 51.30 4.62 -0.61
N VAL A 19 50.02 4.27 -0.56
CA VAL A 19 48.91 5.10 -0.08
C VAL A 19 48.09 4.35 0.96
N GLY A 20 48.75 3.78 1.99
CA GLY A 20 48.22 3.60 3.36
C GLY A 20 46.89 2.86 3.60
N VAL A 21 46.23 2.30 2.58
CA VAL A 21 44.98 1.55 2.72
C VAL A 21 45.29 0.07 2.48
N PRO A 22 44.97 -0.83 3.43
CA PRO A 22 45.22 -2.25 3.23
C PRO A 22 44.39 -2.76 2.04
N VAL A 23 45.02 -3.52 1.14
CA VAL A 23 44.47 -4.04 -0.14
C VAL A 23 43.11 -4.74 0.02
N LEU A 24 42.79 -5.21 1.23
CA LEU A 24 41.50 -5.83 1.55
C LEU A 24 40.31 -4.86 1.58
N VAL A 25 40.52 -3.55 1.82
CA VAL A 25 39.43 -2.57 1.93
C VAL A 25 38.67 -2.36 0.61
N PRO A 26 39.32 -2.11 -0.55
CA PRO A 26 38.59 -2.02 -1.81
C PRO A 26 37.91 -3.34 -2.20
N ILE A 27 38.49 -4.49 -1.83
CA ILE A 27 37.88 -5.81 -2.05
C ILE A 27 36.62 -5.97 -1.20
N ALA A 28 36.66 -5.60 0.08
CA ALA A 28 35.51 -5.64 0.97
C ALA A 28 34.38 -4.71 0.50
N ILE A 29 34.71 -3.50 0.04
CA ILE A 29 33.73 -2.56 -0.55
C ILE A 29 33.13 -3.16 -1.82
N GLY A 30 33.94 -3.75 -2.69
CA GLY A 30 33.46 -4.44 -3.90
C GLY A 30 32.50 -5.58 -3.59
N ILE A 31 32.80 -6.39 -2.56
CA ILE A 31 31.92 -7.48 -2.10
C ILE A 31 30.60 -6.92 -1.55
N ILE A 32 30.63 -5.85 -0.74
CA ILE A 32 29.42 -5.24 -0.19
C ILE A 32 28.54 -4.65 -1.30
N LEU A 33 29.13 -3.95 -2.27
CA LEU A 33 28.40 -3.42 -3.42
C LEU A 33 27.83 -4.52 -4.31
N LEU A 34 28.59 -5.61 -4.53
CA LEU A 34 28.12 -6.78 -5.25
C LEU A 34 26.96 -7.46 -4.51
N LEU A 35 27.03 -7.59 -3.18
CA LEU A 35 25.95 -8.16 -2.37
C LEU A 35 24.70 -7.29 -2.40
N LEU A 36 24.84 -5.96 -2.34
CA LEU A 36 23.70 -5.03 -2.48
C LEU A 36 23.11 -5.06 -3.89
N PHE A 37 23.96 -5.17 -4.92
CA PHE A 37 23.53 -5.30 -6.31
C PHE A 37 22.83 -6.63 -6.58
N LEU A 38 23.38 -7.75 -6.07
CA LEU A 38 22.77 -9.07 -6.15
C LEU A 38 21.47 -9.14 -5.33
N TRP A 39 21.43 -8.53 -4.15
CA TRP A 39 20.20 -8.40 -3.36
C TRP A 39 19.15 -7.54 -4.08
N GLY A 40 19.58 -6.47 -4.76
CA GLY A 40 18.72 -5.62 -5.61
C GLY A 40 18.16 -6.36 -6.81
N LEU A 41 18.94 -7.22 -7.46
CA LEU A 41 18.48 -8.08 -8.57
C LEU A 41 17.56 -9.21 -8.12
N ASN A 42 17.77 -9.76 -6.91
CA ASN A 42 17.00 -10.90 -6.39
C ASN A 42 15.69 -10.51 -5.68
N ARG A 43 15.42 -9.21 -5.45
CA ARG A 43 14.18 -8.74 -4.81
C ARG A 43 12.99 -8.61 -5.78
N ASN A 44 13.17 -8.97 -7.06
CA ASN A 44 12.15 -8.85 -8.11
C ASN A 44 11.27 -10.10 -8.30
N ASN A 45 11.32 -11.09 -7.41
CA ASN A 45 10.49 -12.29 -7.54
C ASN A 45 9.19 -12.16 -6.72
N ILE A 46 8.24 -11.40 -7.26
CA ILE A 46 6.83 -11.46 -6.86
C ILE A 46 6.22 -12.66 -7.61
N PRO A 47 5.67 -13.69 -6.95
CA PRO A 47 4.94 -14.74 -7.66
C PRO A 47 3.72 -14.11 -8.32
N GLN A 48 3.75 -14.03 -9.66
CA GLN A 48 2.56 -13.78 -10.46
C GLN A 48 1.61 -14.94 -10.22
N GLY A 49 0.45 -14.67 -9.62
CA GLY A 49 -0.63 -15.64 -9.61
C GLY A 49 -1.07 -15.88 -11.06
N GLU A 50 -0.96 -17.12 -11.49
CA GLU A 50 -1.43 -17.60 -12.80
C GLU A 50 -2.92 -17.27 -12.97
N PRO A 51 -3.36 -16.57 -14.03
CA PRO A 51 -4.77 -16.53 -14.37
C PRO A 51 -5.10 -17.79 -15.17
N ASP A 52 -5.81 -18.72 -14.52
CA ASP A 52 -6.50 -19.84 -15.17
C ASP A 52 -7.66 -19.28 -16.01
N HIS A 53 -7.34 -18.70 -17.18
CA HIS A 53 -8.32 -18.36 -18.19
C HIS A 53 -8.71 -19.64 -18.95
N ALA A 54 -9.64 -20.39 -18.36
CA ALA A 54 -10.48 -21.31 -19.09
C ALA A 54 -11.81 -20.60 -19.38
N ASP A 55 -11.97 -20.24 -20.66
CA ASP A 55 -13.20 -20.33 -21.45
C ASP A 55 -14.54 -20.24 -20.70
N ASP A 56 -15.25 -19.12 -20.86
CA ASP A 56 -16.57 -19.24 -21.49
C ASP A 56 -17.05 -17.90 -22.05
N HIS A 57 -17.31 -17.92 -23.36
CA HIS A 57 -18.00 -16.87 -24.07
C HIS A 57 -19.43 -16.74 -23.53
N HIS A 58 -19.91 -15.54 -23.23
CA HIS A 58 -21.31 -15.16 -23.42
C HIS A 58 -21.43 -13.62 -23.48
N GLU A 59 -21.33 -13.08 -24.69
CA GLU A 59 -22.18 -11.95 -25.07
C GLU A 59 -23.60 -12.50 -25.22
N PRO A 60 -24.67 -11.80 -24.79
CA PRO A 60 -25.30 -10.90 -25.76
C PRO A 60 -26.03 -9.67 -25.18
N GLN A 61 -25.84 -8.54 -25.89
CA GLN A 61 -26.86 -7.62 -26.43
C GLN A 61 -27.80 -6.83 -25.51
N LEU A 62 -27.85 -5.51 -25.81
CA LEU A 62 -28.98 -4.58 -25.81
C LEU A 62 -29.93 -4.61 -24.59
N HIS A 63 -30.10 -3.46 -23.93
CA HIS A 63 -31.36 -2.69 -24.03
C HIS A 63 -31.18 -1.27 -23.47
N SER A 64 -31.52 -0.32 -24.33
CA SER A 64 -31.76 1.08 -24.08
C SER A 64 -33.04 1.26 -23.25
N GLU A 65 -32.97 2.03 -22.15
CA GLU A 65 -34.14 2.66 -21.53
C GLU A 65 -33.79 4.13 -21.21
N PRO A 66 -34.55 5.10 -21.74
CA PRO A 66 -34.38 6.52 -21.48
C PRO A 66 -35.28 6.96 -20.32
N TYR A 67 -34.75 7.61 -19.30
CA TYR A 67 -35.53 8.52 -18.43
C TYR A 67 -34.57 9.38 -17.59
N THR A 68 -34.45 10.68 -17.86
CA THR A 68 -35.29 11.78 -17.35
C THR A 68 -34.91 12.20 -15.94
N GLU A 69 -33.98 13.15 -15.92
CA GLU A 69 -33.90 14.31 -15.03
C GLU A 69 -35.28 14.84 -14.61
N THR A 70 -35.46 15.13 -13.32
CA THR A 70 -35.90 16.42 -12.75
C THR A 70 -36.56 16.21 -11.39
N GLU A 71 -35.79 16.57 -10.37
CA GLU A 71 -36.16 17.25 -9.13
C GLU A 71 -37.64 17.68 -8.89
N HIS A 72 -38.10 17.28 -7.70
CA HIS A 72 -38.55 18.17 -6.61
C HIS A 72 -39.91 18.90 -6.72
N HIS A 73 -40.87 18.45 -5.90
CA HIS A 73 -41.95 19.30 -5.37
C HIS A 73 -42.27 18.93 -3.91
N GLU A 74 -41.87 19.82 -3.01
CA GLU A 74 -42.25 19.99 -1.59
C GLU A 74 -43.69 20.56 -1.47
N PRO A 75 -44.31 20.81 -0.27
CA PRO A 75 -44.07 20.33 1.11
C PRO A 75 -45.36 19.88 1.90
N ALA A 76 -45.17 19.07 2.95
CA ALA A 76 -45.78 19.01 4.33
C ALA A 76 -47.32 19.16 4.58
N PRO A 77 -47.91 18.89 5.78
CA PRO A 77 -47.40 18.31 7.06
C PRO A 77 -48.35 17.32 7.83
N ALA A 78 -47.81 16.71 8.91
CA ALA A 78 -48.46 16.08 10.09
C ALA A 78 -49.05 14.65 9.90
N GLU A 79 -48.95 13.66 10.80
CA GLU A 79 -48.91 13.58 12.28
C GLU A 79 -48.18 12.28 12.76
N LEU A 80 -47.50 12.36 13.93
CA LEU A 80 -47.48 11.44 15.11
C LEU A 80 -47.34 9.91 14.86
N VAL A 81 -46.51 9.08 15.53
CA VAL A 81 -46.21 8.87 16.96
C VAL A 81 -45.01 7.89 17.09
N ASP A 82 -44.21 8.06 18.15
CA ASP A 82 -43.48 7.06 18.98
C ASP A 82 -42.21 6.28 18.58
N GLU A 83 -41.28 6.34 19.56
CA GLU A 83 -40.14 5.51 19.96
C GLU A 83 -38.84 5.28 19.14
N PRO A 84 -37.67 5.30 19.82
CA PRO A 84 -36.35 5.35 19.20
C PRO A 84 -35.77 3.96 18.97
N ALA A 85 -35.84 3.46 17.73
CA ALA A 85 -35.13 2.24 17.35
C ALA A 85 -33.86 2.59 16.58
N SER A 86 -32.77 2.68 17.35
CA SER A 86 -31.39 2.41 16.91
C SER A 86 -31.38 1.30 15.84
N ARG A 87 -31.24 1.68 14.57
CA ARG A 87 -31.00 0.73 13.49
C ARG A 87 -29.51 0.67 13.27
N SER A 88 -28.88 -0.07 14.18
CA SER A 88 -27.66 -0.81 13.91
C SER A 88 -27.81 -1.48 12.54
N THR A 89 -27.17 -0.92 11.52
CA THR A 89 -26.91 -1.66 10.28
C THR A 89 -25.94 -2.76 10.67
N ALA A 90 -26.52 -3.95 10.87
CA ALA A 90 -25.81 -5.18 11.10
C ALA A 90 -24.76 -5.32 10.00
N VAL A 91 -23.50 -5.16 10.39
CA VAL A 91 -22.37 -5.53 9.54
C VAL A 91 -22.52 -7.02 9.25
N PRO A 92 -22.61 -7.45 7.99
CA PRO A 92 -22.50 -8.87 7.69
C PRO A 92 -21.15 -9.32 8.27
N VAL A 93 -21.18 -10.33 9.14
CA VAL A 93 -19.97 -10.97 9.64
C VAL A 93 -19.39 -11.75 8.49
N THR A 94 -18.61 -11.05 7.67
CA THR A 94 -17.81 -11.61 6.60
C THR A 94 -16.73 -12.48 7.23
N GLU A 95 -16.47 -13.64 6.64
CA GLU A 95 -15.27 -14.45 6.89
C GLU A 95 -14.02 -13.54 6.87
N PRO A 96 -12.91 -13.88 7.57
CA PRO A 96 -11.73 -13.02 7.60
C PRO A 96 -11.23 -12.79 6.18
N ALA A 97 -11.61 -11.64 5.62
CA ALA A 97 -11.22 -11.25 4.28
C ALA A 97 -9.70 -11.12 4.28
N LYS A 98 -9.09 -11.67 3.23
CA LYS A 98 -7.66 -11.45 2.99
C LYS A 98 -7.42 -9.93 2.93
N PRO A 99 -6.36 -9.41 3.58
CA PRO A 99 -6.05 -7.98 3.50
C PRO A 99 -5.85 -7.54 2.05
N ASP A 100 -6.40 -6.38 1.72
CA ASP A 100 -6.24 -5.73 0.42
C ASP A 100 -4.90 -5.00 0.34
N ASP A 101 -4.47 -4.71 -0.89
CA ASP A 101 -3.33 -3.83 -1.16
C ASP A 101 -3.77 -2.37 -1.10
N LEU A 102 -3.71 -1.76 0.09
CA LEU A 102 -4.15 -0.37 0.30
C LEU A 102 -3.27 0.64 -0.43
N LYS A 103 -2.10 0.24 -0.95
CA LYS A 103 -1.22 1.11 -1.75
C LYS A 103 -1.82 1.47 -3.11
N ILE A 104 -2.92 0.83 -3.52
CA ILE A 104 -3.71 1.24 -4.69
C ILE A 104 -4.32 2.64 -4.50
N VAL A 105 -4.57 3.05 -3.25
CA VAL A 105 -5.06 4.40 -2.93
C VAL A 105 -3.92 5.39 -2.93
N GLU A 106 -4.03 6.44 -3.75
CA GLU A 106 -3.01 7.47 -3.87
C GLU A 106 -2.82 8.21 -2.54
N GLY A 107 -1.56 8.32 -2.13
CA GLY A 107 -1.16 8.88 -0.84
C GLY A 107 -0.94 7.83 0.25
N ILE A 108 -1.30 6.56 0.02
CA ILE A 108 -0.99 5.44 0.91
C ILE A 108 0.28 4.73 0.42
N GLY A 109 1.41 5.00 1.09
CA GLY A 109 2.64 4.23 0.90
C GLY A 109 2.74 3.02 1.83
N PRO A 110 3.74 2.12 1.64
CA PRO A 110 3.90 0.90 2.45
C PRO A 110 3.93 1.14 3.98
N LYS A 111 4.45 2.30 4.40
CA LYS A 111 4.47 2.66 5.82
C LYS A 111 3.08 2.98 6.38
N ILE A 112 2.27 3.71 5.61
CA ILE A 112 0.90 4.09 6.00
C ILE A 112 0.01 2.87 5.96
N GLU A 113 0.11 2.04 4.92
CA GLU A 113 -0.60 0.76 4.84
C GLU A 113 -0.35 -0.08 6.10
N GLY A 114 0.91 -0.26 6.52
CA GLY A 114 1.22 -1.01 7.74
C GLY A 114 0.61 -0.41 9.01
N ILE A 115 0.50 0.92 9.10
CA ILE A 115 -0.16 1.60 10.24
C ILE A 115 -1.67 1.36 10.20
N LEU A 116 -2.31 1.47 9.04
CA LEU A 116 -3.74 1.24 8.87
C LEU A 116 -4.09 -0.21 9.18
N GLN A 117 -3.32 -1.17 8.67
CA GLN A 117 -3.52 -2.59 8.97
C GLN A 117 -3.34 -2.90 10.46
N ALA A 118 -2.36 -2.27 11.12
CA ALA A 118 -2.18 -2.39 12.58
C ALA A 118 -3.35 -1.77 13.36
N ALA A 119 -3.99 -0.73 12.82
CA ALA A 119 -5.21 -0.13 13.35
C ALA A 119 -6.49 -0.92 13.00
N GLY A 120 -6.37 -2.05 12.28
CA GLY A 120 -7.49 -2.91 11.91
C GLY A 120 -8.16 -2.56 10.58
N ILE A 121 -7.64 -1.57 9.85
CA ILE A 121 -8.12 -1.21 8.50
C ILE A 121 -7.29 -2.00 7.49
N LYS A 122 -7.82 -3.14 7.06
CA LYS A 122 -7.12 -4.12 6.21
C LYS A 122 -7.72 -4.24 4.82
N THR A 123 -8.95 -3.78 4.62
CA THR A 123 -9.65 -3.87 3.33
C THR A 123 -10.03 -2.49 2.80
N PHE A 124 -10.27 -2.40 1.49
CA PHE A 124 -10.81 -1.20 0.85
C PHE A 124 -12.16 -0.81 1.44
N ALA A 125 -13.01 -1.81 1.77
CA ALA A 125 -14.31 -1.57 2.39
C ALA A 125 -14.18 -0.92 3.78
N GLU A 126 -13.25 -1.41 4.61
CA GLU A 126 -12.97 -0.81 5.92
C GLU A 126 -12.40 0.60 5.78
N LEU A 127 -11.47 0.81 4.83
CA LEU A 127 -10.89 2.13 4.57
C LEU A 127 -11.96 3.13 4.07
N ALA A 128 -12.85 2.70 3.18
CA ALA A 128 -13.97 3.49 2.68
C ALA A 128 -14.99 3.86 3.78
N ALA A 129 -15.20 2.97 4.74
CA ALA A 129 -16.08 3.20 5.88
C ALA A 129 -15.44 4.06 6.98
N THR A 130 -14.12 4.22 6.98
CA THR A 130 -13.40 4.99 8.00
C THR A 130 -13.49 6.48 7.71
N SER A 131 -13.88 7.26 8.72
CA SER A 131 -13.95 8.73 8.59
C SER A 131 -12.56 9.35 8.37
N VAL A 132 -12.51 10.45 7.62
CA VAL A 132 -11.27 11.22 7.41
C VAL A 132 -10.66 11.67 8.74
N GLU A 133 -11.49 12.07 9.72
CA GLU A 133 -11.02 12.45 11.06
C GLU A 133 -10.28 11.31 11.76
N THR A 134 -10.84 10.10 11.70
CA THR A 134 -10.20 8.90 12.27
C THR A 134 -8.89 8.58 11.55
N LEU A 135 -8.85 8.68 10.22
CA LEU A 135 -7.62 8.48 9.44
C LEU A 135 -6.54 9.51 9.79
N VAL A 136 -6.94 10.78 9.96
CA VAL A 136 -6.05 11.86 10.40
C VAL A 136 -5.46 11.55 11.77
N LYS A 137 -6.30 11.13 12.73
CA LYS A 137 -5.83 10.74 14.07
C LYS A 137 -4.81 9.60 14.00
N ILE A 138 -5.15 8.50 13.33
CA ILE A 138 -4.28 7.32 13.21
C ILE A 138 -2.93 7.69 12.58
N VAL A 139 -2.96 8.43 11.48
CA VAL A 139 -1.75 8.65 10.67
C VAL A 139 -0.92 9.85 11.16
N ARG A 140 -1.57 10.96 11.54
CA ARG A 140 -0.87 12.19 11.94
C ARG A 140 -0.62 12.26 13.44
N GLU A 141 -1.61 11.91 14.26
CA GLU A 141 -1.50 12.07 15.72
C GLU A 141 -0.79 10.87 16.34
N ASP A 142 -1.25 9.66 16.04
CA ASP A 142 -0.71 8.44 16.65
C ASP A 142 0.62 8.02 16.00
N ALA A 143 0.72 8.11 14.66
CA ALA A 143 1.93 7.71 13.93
C ALA A 143 2.88 8.87 13.56
N GLY A 144 2.49 10.13 13.76
CA GLY A 144 3.35 11.30 13.54
C GLY A 144 3.63 11.64 12.07
N ILE A 145 2.90 11.09 11.11
CA ILE A 145 3.13 11.32 9.66
C ILE A 145 2.39 12.57 9.21
N ARG A 146 3.06 13.73 9.31
CA ARG A 146 2.46 15.04 8.99
C ARG A 146 2.21 15.30 7.50
N VAL A 147 2.87 14.54 6.63
CA VAL A 147 2.81 14.70 5.17
C VAL A 147 1.73 13.85 4.49
N ALA A 148 0.98 13.06 5.25
CA ALA A 148 -0.14 12.29 4.72
C ALA A 148 -1.42 13.15 4.69
N PHE A 149 -2.22 13.02 3.63
CA PHE A 149 -3.46 13.75 3.43
C PHE A 149 -4.61 12.77 3.14
N PRO A 150 -5.30 12.28 4.19
CA PRO A 150 -6.33 11.25 4.04
C PRO A 150 -7.65 11.72 3.41
N ASP A 151 -7.75 12.97 2.98
CA ASP A 151 -9.00 13.64 2.59
C ASP A 151 -9.76 12.90 1.48
N THR A 152 -9.05 12.22 0.57
CA THR A 152 -9.63 11.49 -0.56
C THR A 152 -9.53 9.97 -0.42
N TRP A 153 -8.89 9.46 0.62
CA TRP A 153 -8.67 8.01 0.75
C TRP A 153 -9.97 7.21 0.86
N PRO A 154 -10.99 7.63 1.64
CA PRO A 154 -12.24 6.89 1.69
C PRO A 154 -12.96 6.82 0.34
N GLU A 155 -12.89 7.89 -0.46
CA GLU A 155 -13.50 7.98 -1.78
C GLU A 155 -12.82 7.04 -2.78
N GLN A 156 -11.48 7.08 -2.84
CA GLN A 156 -10.69 6.17 -3.66
C GLN A 156 -10.90 4.70 -3.24
N ALA A 157 -10.90 4.43 -1.92
CA ALA A 157 -11.11 3.09 -1.40
C ALA A 157 -12.51 2.56 -1.70
N LYS A 158 -13.52 3.43 -1.77
CA LYS A 158 -14.88 3.04 -2.17
C LYS A 158 -14.91 2.52 -3.62
N LEU A 159 -14.23 3.21 -4.54
CA LEU A 159 -14.12 2.79 -5.93
C LEU A 159 -13.35 1.47 -6.05
N ALA A 160 -12.23 1.34 -5.32
CA ALA A 160 -11.45 0.10 -5.26
C ALA A 160 -12.27 -1.09 -4.69
N ALA A 161 -13.03 -0.86 -3.62
CA ALA A 161 -13.90 -1.87 -3.03
C ALA A 161 -15.04 -2.32 -3.98
N ALA A 162 -15.49 -1.42 -4.85
CA ALA A 162 -16.49 -1.69 -5.88
C ALA A 162 -15.89 -2.33 -7.16
N GLY A 163 -14.56 -2.37 -7.29
CA GLY A 163 -13.88 -2.81 -8.51
C GLY A 163 -14.00 -1.81 -9.67
N GLU A 164 -14.32 -0.55 -9.39
CA GLU A 164 -14.50 0.51 -10.37
C GLU A 164 -13.13 1.13 -10.75
N TRP A 165 -12.25 0.32 -11.36
CA TRP A 165 -10.85 0.69 -11.60
C TRP A 165 -10.69 1.89 -12.55
N GLU A 166 -11.51 1.98 -13.60
CA GLU A 166 -11.49 3.11 -14.54
C GLU A 166 -11.91 4.43 -13.86
N ALA A 167 -12.93 4.38 -13.00
CA ALA A 167 -13.38 5.54 -12.24
C ALA A 167 -12.32 5.96 -11.20
N LEU A 168 -11.63 4.98 -10.59
CA LEU A 168 -10.53 5.24 -9.67
C LEU A 168 -9.36 5.91 -10.38
N GLU A 169 -8.93 5.40 -11.54
CA GLU A 169 -7.85 5.99 -12.34
C GLU A 169 -8.19 7.43 -12.72
N LYS A 170 -9.40 7.66 -13.24
CA LYS A 170 -9.86 9.02 -13.57
C LYS A 170 -9.87 9.95 -12.35
N LEU A 171 -10.31 9.46 -11.19
CA LEU A 171 -10.25 10.24 -9.97
C LEU A 171 -8.80 10.59 -9.62
N GLN A 172 -7.87 9.64 -9.72
CA GLN A 172 -6.45 9.83 -9.41
C GLN A 172 -5.75 10.79 -10.38
N ASP A 173 -6.12 10.80 -11.66
CA ASP A 173 -5.61 11.75 -12.65
C ASP A 173 -5.89 13.22 -12.27
N ASP A 174 -7.00 13.46 -11.56
CA ASP A 174 -7.40 14.78 -11.06
C ASP A 174 -6.74 15.14 -9.72
N LEU A 175 -6.02 14.21 -9.08
CA LEU A 175 -5.37 14.39 -7.78
C LEU A 175 -3.87 14.73 -7.91
N LYS A 176 -3.35 15.35 -6.86
CA LYS A 176 -1.92 15.64 -6.67
C LYS A 176 -1.45 15.16 -5.30
N GLY A 177 -0.93 13.94 -5.26
CA GLY A 177 -0.50 13.28 -4.03
C GLY A 177 -1.69 12.95 -3.11
N GLY A 178 -2.82 12.52 -3.68
CA GLY A 178 -4.05 12.21 -2.97
C GLY A 178 -4.87 13.45 -2.56
N ARG A 179 -4.61 14.60 -3.16
CA ARG A 179 -5.30 15.87 -2.85
C ARG A 179 -5.93 16.46 -4.10
N ARG A 180 -7.10 17.08 -3.95
CA ARG A 180 -7.72 17.86 -5.03
C ARG A 180 -6.78 19.00 -5.43
N ALA A 181 -6.50 19.08 -6.73
CA ALA A 181 -5.49 19.94 -7.35
C ALA A 181 -5.81 21.43 -7.29
#